data_AF-A0A1Y2A819-F1
#
_entry.id   AF-A0A1Y2A819-F1
#
_cell.length_a   1.000
_cell.length_b   1.000
_cell.length_c   1.000
_cell.angle_alpha   90.00
_cell.angle_beta   90.00
_cell.angle_gamma   90.00
#
_symmetry.space_group_name_H-M   'P 1'
#
loop_
_entity.id
_entity.type
_entity.pdbx_description
1 polymer ?
#
loop_
_entity_poly.entity_id
_entity_poly.type
_entity_poly.pdbx_seq_one_letter_code
_entity_poly.pdbx_strand_id
1 'polypeptide(L)'
;MFKYTFYIIFFLIKIVSTSDLNNNKFYSYENITNYEKKENYIYIYDNSKVHSKDDVLTFHDEFYISYYCKNDICVEIDNEYFNPFIEIPDKSGNVSLYIMKTFINHNSEIDSIPCNEVCVSYKCTNDSQCLYDKCVNNLCVFNENASVIHCDDIYTKPGIFKKRSSYMYCGKAYNDKCTNDNECSSKVCNKDGFCLKQTKGPSDSEGTANIVIIYYDTLIFLFFLFLLLFICCLCFCCNDNNDKKDTL
;
A
#
# COMPACT_ATOMS: atom_id res chain seq x y z
N MET A 1 16.30 61.96 -23.53
CA MET A 1 17.24 60.89 -23.13
C MET A 1 16.64 59.89 -22.14
N PHE A 2 15.85 60.32 -21.14
CA PHE A 2 15.28 59.44 -20.10
C PHE A 2 14.22 58.39 -20.53
N LYS A 3 13.51 58.59 -21.65
CA LYS A 3 12.47 57.64 -22.13
C LYS A 3 13.06 56.29 -22.57
N TYR A 4 14.26 56.28 -23.14
CA TYR A 4 14.92 55.05 -23.60
C TYR A 4 15.49 54.24 -22.43
N THR A 5 15.94 54.91 -21.37
CA THR A 5 16.47 54.25 -20.16
C THR A 5 15.40 53.44 -19.44
N PHE A 6 14.17 53.97 -19.32
CA PHE A 6 13.04 53.25 -18.73
C PHE A 6 12.63 52.01 -19.55
N TYR A 7 12.65 52.12 -20.88
CA TYR A 7 12.31 51.01 -21.76
C TYR A 7 13.32 49.85 -21.67
N ILE A 8 14.61 50.19 -21.57
CA ILE A 8 15.69 49.21 -21.38
C ILE A 8 15.55 48.54 -20.01
N ILE A 9 15.24 49.29 -18.94
CA ILE A 9 15.02 48.72 -17.60
C ILE A 9 13.82 47.77 -17.60
N PHE A 10 12.69 48.14 -18.19
CA PHE A 10 11.53 47.23 -18.30
C PHE A 10 11.85 45.99 -19.14
N PHE A 11 12.63 46.13 -20.21
CA PHE A 11 13.04 44.99 -21.04
C PHE A 11 13.98 44.05 -20.28
N LEU A 12 14.93 44.59 -19.50
CA LEU A 12 15.84 43.81 -18.66
C LEU A 12 15.11 43.13 -17.50
N ILE A 13 14.17 43.81 -16.83
CA ILE A 13 13.32 43.19 -15.80
C ILE A 13 12.50 42.03 -16.39
N LYS A 14 11.97 42.21 -17.61
CA LYS A 14 11.22 41.17 -18.33
C LYS A 14 12.11 39.98 -18.71
N ILE A 15 13.36 40.23 -19.13
CA ILE A 15 14.35 39.17 -19.40
C ILE A 15 14.70 38.41 -18.12
N VAL A 16 15.01 39.12 -17.02
CA VAL A 16 15.35 38.51 -15.72
C VAL A 16 14.19 37.66 -15.17
N SER A 17 12.95 38.14 -15.30
CA SER A 17 11.77 37.38 -14.86
C SER A 17 11.44 36.18 -15.77
N THR A 18 11.86 36.21 -17.04
CA THR A 18 11.77 35.02 -17.92
C THR A 18 12.89 34.02 -17.74
N SER A 19 14.08 34.42 -17.25
CA SER A 19 15.20 33.49 -17.02
C SER A 19 15.03 32.61 -15.77
N ASP A 20 14.19 33.01 -14.81
CA ASP A 20 13.89 32.22 -13.61
C ASP A 20 12.81 31.13 -13.83
N LEU A 21 12.17 31.06 -15.00
CA LEU A 21 10.99 30.22 -15.25
C LEU A 21 11.27 28.86 -15.91
N ASN A 22 12.52 28.42 -16.06
CA ASN A 22 12.82 27.14 -16.73
C ASN A 22 14.01 26.34 -16.15
N ASN A 23 14.27 26.45 -14.84
CA ASN A 23 15.29 25.63 -14.17
C ASN A 23 14.77 24.27 -13.68
N ASN A 24 13.79 23.68 -14.36
CA ASN A 24 13.29 22.36 -13.98
C ASN A 24 14.38 21.32 -14.20
N LYS A 25 14.80 20.64 -13.11
CA LYS A 25 15.77 19.55 -13.21
C LYS A 25 15.06 18.32 -13.76
N PHE A 26 15.59 17.75 -14.83
CA PHE A 26 15.01 16.58 -15.47
C PHE A 26 15.84 15.33 -15.20
N TYR A 27 15.19 14.30 -14.65
CA TYR A 27 15.76 12.98 -14.45
C TYR A 27 15.00 11.93 -15.25
N SER A 28 15.75 10.98 -15.82
CA SER A 28 15.26 9.80 -16.51
C SER A 28 15.79 8.55 -15.82
N TYR A 29 15.40 7.38 -16.32
CA TYR A 29 15.97 6.10 -15.90
C TYR A 29 17.52 6.12 -15.84
N GLU A 30 18.17 6.75 -16.82
CA GLU A 30 19.64 6.74 -16.96
C GLU A 30 20.38 7.55 -15.89
N ASN A 31 19.73 8.52 -15.25
CA ASN A 31 20.41 9.46 -14.35
C ASN A 31 19.68 9.70 -13.02
N ILE A 32 18.52 9.08 -12.78
CA ILE A 32 17.75 9.25 -11.54
C ILE A 32 18.57 8.86 -10.30
N THR A 33 19.49 7.91 -10.43
CA THR A 33 20.41 7.49 -9.35
C THR A 33 21.42 8.56 -8.94
N ASN A 34 21.63 9.59 -9.78
CA ASN A 34 22.48 10.74 -9.48
C ASN A 34 21.73 11.87 -8.76
N TYR A 35 20.41 11.75 -8.62
CA TYR A 35 19.63 12.74 -7.88
C TYR A 35 19.84 12.59 -6.37
N GLU A 36 20.05 13.71 -5.69
CA GLU A 36 20.33 13.74 -4.26
C GLU A 36 19.20 13.14 -3.40
N LYS A 37 17.94 13.32 -3.82
CA LYS A 37 16.75 12.80 -3.11
C LYS A 37 16.07 11.68 -3.89
N LYS A 38 16.87 10.77 -4.46
CA LYS A 38 16.39 9.67 -5.32
C LYS A 38 15.43 8.71 -4.61
N GLU A 39 15.53 8.58 -3.30
CA GLU A 39 14.63 7.78 -2.45
C GLU A 39 13.16 8.21 -2.55
N ASN A 40 12.88 9.45 -2.97
CA ASN A 40 11.51 9.92 -3.24
C ASN A 40 10.94 9.39 -4.57
N TYR A 41 11.73 8.67 -5.36
CA TYR A 41 11.34 8.19 -6.69
C TYR A 41 11.76 6.73 -6.94
N ILE A 42 12.67 6.19 -6.13
CA ILE A 42 13.19 4.83 -6.24
C ILE A 42 12.89 4.13 -4.92
N TYR A 43 12.23 2.97 -4.99
CA TYR A 43 12.29 2.00 -3.89
C TYR A 43 13.69 1.41 -3.83
N ILE A 44 14.54 2.00 -2.99
CA ILE A 44 15.87 1.48 -2.69
C ILE A 44 15.69 0.30 -1.76
N TYR A 45 16.17 -0.87 -2.19
CA TYR A 45 16.03 -2.08 -1.39
C TYR A 45 16.91 -2.00 -0.13
N ASP A 46 16.40 -2.58 0.96
CA ASP A 46 17.16 -2.85 2.17
C ASP A 46 17.50 -4.36 2.18
N ASN A 47 18.79 -4.68 2.21
CA ASN A 47 19.27 -6.06 2.20
C ASN A 47 18.67 -6.92 3.33
N SER A 48 18.29 -6.33 4.46
CA SER A 48 17.64 -7.02 5.58
C SER A 48 16.17 -7.36 5.33
N LYS A 49 15.56 -6.73 4.31
CA LYS A 49 14.15 -6.86 3.90
C LYS A 49 14.00 -7.54 2.53
N VAL A 50 15.08 -8.14 2.02
CA VAL A 50 15.04 -8.97 0.82
C VAL A 50 14.72 -10.39 1.24
N HIS A 51 13.68 -10.95 0.64
CA HIS A 51 13.16 -12.26 0.98
C HIS A 51 12.93 -13.13 -0.26
N SER A 52 12.87 -14.45 -0.08
CA SER A 52 12.32 -15.31 -1.12
C SER A 52 10.79 -15.15 -1.20
N LYS A 53 10.18 -15.59 -2.29
CA LYS A 53 8.72 -15.54 -2.39
C LYS A 53 8.05 -16.40 -1.32
N ASP A 54 8.61 -17.56 -1.04
CA ASP A 54 8.08 -18.47 -0.04
C ASP A 54 8.20 -17.88 1.37
N ASP A 55 9.30 -17.18 1.68
CA ASP A 55 9.47 -16.47 2.95
C ASP A 55 8.43 -15.36 3.13
N VAL A 56 8.20 -14.53 2.10
CA VAL A 56 7.18 -13.47 2.13
C VAL A 56 5.80 -14.04 2.46
N LEU A 57 5.45 -15.19 1.90
CA LEU A 57 4.16 -15.84 2.16
C LEU A 57 3.98 -16.33 3.61
N THR A 58 5.07 -16.42 4.39
CA THR A 58 5.01 -16.75 5.82
C THR A 58 4.71 -15.56 6.72
N PHE A 59 4.73 -14.33 6.19
CA PHE A 59 4.45 -13.15 7.00
C PHE A 59 2.96 -13.05 7.33
N HIS A 60 2.71 -12.83 8.61
CA HIS A 60 1.39 -12.70 9.20
C HIS A 60 1.41 -11.58 10.23
N ASP A 61 0.25 -10.94 10.40
CA ASP A 61 0.04 -9.87 11.38
C ASP A 61 0.94 -8.63 11.21
N GLU A 62 1.52 -8.46 10.03
CA GLU A 62 2.18 -7.25 9.55
C GLU A 62 1.22 -6.47 8.63
N PHE A 63 1.24 -5.14 8.68
CA PHE A 63 0.24 -4.30 8.01
C PHE A 63 0.91 -3.23 7.14
N TYR A 64 0.25 -2.88 6.04
CA TYR A 64 0.73 -1.86 5.09
C TYR A 64 2.09 -2.22 4.48
N ILE A 65 2.31 -3.52 4.26
CA ILE A 65 3.52 -4.03 3.64
C ILE A 65 3.18 -4.69 2.31
N SER A 66 4.01 -4.40 1.32
CA SER A 66 3.86 -4.92 -0.03
C SER A 66 5.22 -5.32 -0.57
N TYR A 67 5.25 -6.24 -1.53
CA TYR A 67 6.49 -6.71 -2.15
C TYR A 67 6.33 -6.85 -3.65
N TYR A 68 7.37 -6.48 -4.40
CA TYR A 68 7.56 -6.98 -5.75
C TYR A 68 8.59 -8.10 -5.73
N CYS A 69 8.20 -9.25 -6.25
CA CYS A 69 9.07 -10.40 -6.42
C CYS A 69 9.40 -10.56 -7.90
N LYS A 70 10.68 -10.41 -8.26
CA LYS A 70 11.19 -10.77 -9.59
C LYS A 70 11.98 -12.07 -9.46
N ASN A 71 11.53 -13.09 -10.18
CA ASN A 71 11.91 -14.48 -9.99
C ASN A 71 11.52 -14.95 -8.58
N ASP A 72 12.52 -15.16 -7.72
CA ASP A 72 12.38 -15.60 -6.33
C ASP A 72 13.03 -14.59 -5.37
N ILE A 73 13.25 -13.34 -5.82
CA ILE A 73 13.81 -12.28 -5.00
C ILE A 73 12.74 -11.21 -4.86
N CYS A 74 12.30 -11.00 -3.62
CA CYS A 74 11.26 -10.05 -3.25
C CYS A 74 11.86 -8.86 -2.52
N VAL A 75 11.45 -7.66 -2.93
CA VAL A 75 11.84 -6.39 -2.32
C VAL A 75 10.58 -5.73 -1.76
N GLU A 76 10.67 -5.30 -0.49
CA GLU A 76 9.60 -4.56 0.19
C GLU A 76 9.40 -3.19 -0.47
N ILE A 77 8.14 -2.82 -0.65
CA ILE A 77 7.69 -1.50 -1.09
C ILE A 77 6.62 -0.99 -0.12
N ASP A 78 6.34 0.32 -0.17
CA ASP A 78 5.15 0.83 0.51
C ASP A 78 3.86 0.36 -0.17
N ASN A 79 2.78 0.33 0.60
CA ASN A 79 1.45 0.02 0.09
C ASN A 79 0.86 1.16 -0.76
N GLU A 80 1.60 2.26 -0.99
CA GLU A 80 1.13 3.41 -1.72
C GLU A 80 1.45 3.36 -3.22
N TYR A 81 2.52 2.66 -3.59
CA TYR A 81 3.02 2.41 -4.94
C TYR A 81 3.36 3.69 -5.73
N PHE A 82 3.81 4.74 -5.03
CA PHE A 82 4.07 6.04 -5.65
C PHE A 82 5.38 6.10 -6.43
N ASN A 83 6.42 5.42 -5.96
CA ASN A 83 7.73 5.55 -6.58
C ASN A 83 7.75 4.86 -7.96
N PRO A 84 8.13 5.56 -9.03
CA PRO A 84 8.11 5.00 -10.38
C PRO A 84 9.19 3.96 -10.65
N PHE A 85 10.23 3.86 -9.81
CA PHE A 85 11.34 2.92 -9.97
C PHE A 85 11.54 2.04 -8.73
N ILE A 86 12.18 0.88 -8.93
CA ILE A 86 12.54 -0.07 -7.88
C ILE A 86 13.92 -0.66 -8.16
N GLU A 87 14.73 -0.82 -7.12
CA GLU A 87 15.97 -1.60 -7.18
C GLU A 87 15.71 -3.03 -6.73
N ILE A 88 16.16 -4.01 -7.52
CA ILE A 88 16.09 -5.43 -7.16
C ILE A 88 17.48 -6.05 -7.32
N PRO A 89 18.05 -6.67 -6.27
CA PRO A 89 19.31 -7.39 -6.37
C PRO A 89 19.14 -8.74 -7.05
N ASP A 90 20.20 -9.23 -7.67
CA ASP A 90 20.31 -10.62 -8.11
C ASP A 90 20.96 -11.52 -7.03
N LYS A 91 21.04 -12.83 -7.30
CA LYS A 91 21.66 -13.81 -6.38
C LYS A 91 23.15 -13.57 -6.12
N SER A 92 23.83 -12.81 -6.99
CA SER A 92 25.24 -12.45 -6.85
C SER A 92 25.43 -11.11 -6.13
N GLY A 93 24.34 -10.41 -5.79
CA GLY A 93 24.35 -9.09 -5.18
C GLY A 93 24.44 -7.94 -6.18
N ASN A 94 24.36 -8.18 -7.49
CA ASN A 94 24.30 -7.09 -8.47
C ASN A 94 22.92 -6.47 -8.44
N VAL A 95 22.86 -5.14 -8.34
CA VAL A 95 21.60 -4.40 -8.24
C VAL A 95 21.19 -3.92 -9.61
N SER A 96 19.95 -4.21 -10.00
CA SER A 96 19.33 -3.66 -11.21
C SER A 96 18.23 -2.70 -10.82
N LEU A 97 18.21 -1.53 -11.48
CA LEU A 97 17.11 -0.59 -11.40
C LEU A 97 16.04 -1.00 -12.43
N TYR A 98 14.77 -0.91 -12.05
CA TYR A 98 13.65 -1.16 -12.96
C TYR A 98 12.64 -0.02 -12.89
N ILE A 99 12.00 0.25 -14.01
CA ILE A 99 10.81 1.09 -14.11
C ILE A 99 9.63 0.23 -13.64
N MET A 100 9.09 0.56 -12.47
CA MET A 100 7.95 -0.11 -11.85
C MET A 100 6.63 0.40 -12.43
N LYS A 101 6.57 1.69 -12.81
CA LYS A 101 5.38 2.31 -13.40
C LYS A 101 5.00 1.61 -14.71
N THR A 102 3.92 0.84 -14.65
CA THR A 102 3.47 -0.02 -15.76
C THR A 102 2.09 0.42 -16.25
N PHE A 103 1.89 0.42 -17.57
CA PHE A 103 0.69 0.88 -18.25
C PHE A 103 -0.06 -0.26 -18.93
N ILE A 104 -1.39 -0.18 -18.94
CA ILE A 104 -2.26 -1.17 -19.61
C ILE A 104 -2.28 -0.96 -21.12
N ASN A 105 -2.30 0.30 -21.57
CA ASN A 105 -2.50 0.69 -22.96
C ASN A 105 -1.36 1.58 -23.46
N HIS A 106 -1.02 1.41 -24.75
CA HIS A 106 0.00 2.23 -25.44
C HIS A 106 -0.41 3.69 -25.67
N ASN A 107 -1.69 4.02 -25.45
CA ASN A 107 -2.27 5.33 -25.70
C ASN A 107 -2.56 6.10 -24.40
N SER A 108 -2.12 5.61 -23.25
CA SER A 108 -2.12 6.43 -22.05
C SER A 108 -1.22 7.61 -22.31
N GLU A 109 -1.80 8.80 -22.51
CA GLU A 109 -1.04 10.04 -22.45
C GLU A 109 -0.21 9.95 -21.17
N ILE A 110 1.10 10.15 -21.32
CA ILE A 110 1.95 10.30 -20.16
C ILE A 110 1.47 11.60 -19.54
N ASP A 111 0.56 11.50 -18.58
CA ASP A 111 0.35 12.55 -17.61
C ASP A 111 1.72 12.75 -16.99
N SER A 112 2.46 13.73 -17.51
CA SER A 112 3.62 14.26 -16.84
C SER A 112 3.12 14.60 -15.45
N ILE A 113 3.61 13.88 -14.44
CA ILE A 113 3.40 14.25 -13.04
C ILE A 113 3.59 15.77 -12.99
N PRO A 114 2.60 16.56 -12.54
CA PRO A 114 2.65 18.00 -12.58
C PRO A 114 4.00 18.44 -12.01
N CYS A 115 4.85 18.93 -12.91
CA CYS A 115 6.26 19.12 -12.60
C CYS A 115 6.43 20.51 -12.00
N ASN A 116 6.84 20.54 -10.74
CA ASN A 116 7.34 21.75 -10.11
C ASN A 116 8.83 21.89 -10.47
N GLU A 117 9.72 21.70 -9.48
CA GLU A 117 11.18 21.91 -9.62
C GLU A 117 11.93 20.70 -10.21
N VAL A 118 11.40 19.49 -10.03
CA VAL A 118 12.04 18.22 -10.45
C VAL A 118 11.07 17.39 -11.27
N CYS A 119 11.43 17.14 -12.52
CA CYS A 119 10.66 16.30 -13.44
C CYS A 119 11.33 14.93 -13.55
N VAL A 120 10.56 13.87 -13.33
CA VAL A 120 11.03 12.50 -13.45
C VAL A 120 10.30 11.79 -14.58
N SER A 121 11.07 11.27 -15.54
CA SER A 121 10.58 10.52 -16.68
C SER A 121 10.83 9.03 -16.49
N TYR A 122 9.76 8.25 -16.50
CA TYR A 122 9.78 6.78 -16.50
C TYR A 122 9.60 6.20 -17.91
N LYS A 123 10.06 6.91 -18.94
CA LYS A 123 10.12 6.38 -20.31
C LYS A 123 11.19 5.31 -20.41
N CYS A 124 10.83 4.17 -21.02
CA CYS A 124 11.76 3.10 -21.32
C CYS A 124 12.32 3.24 -22.74
N THR A 125 13.50 2.66 -22.98
CA THR A 125 14.16 2.56 -24.29
C THR A 125 14.41 1.11 -24.70
N ASN A 126 14.39 0.19 -23.74
CA ASN A 126 14.54 -1.24 -23.95
C ASN A 126 13.67 -2.02 -22.95
N ASP A 127 13.40 -3.28 -23.26
CA ASP A 127 12.54 -4.14 -22.44
C ASP A 127 13.12 -4.36 -21.03
N SER A 128 14.45 -4.53 -20.91
CA SER A 128 15.11 -4.81 -19.62
C SER A 128 15.04 -3.68 -18.61
N GLN A 129 14.71 -2.45 -19.03
CA GLN A 129 14.44 -1.33 -18.13
C GLN A 129 13.11 -1.47 -17.42
N CYS A 130 12.16 -2.22 -17.98
CA CYS A 130 10.83 -2.39 -17.40
C CYS A 130 10.82 -3.55 -16.42
N LEU A 131 10.11 -3.39 -15.30
CA LEU A 131 9.97 -4.47 -14.31
C LEU A 131 9.41 -5.75 -14.96
N TYR A 132 8.40 -5.60 -15.82
CA TYR A 132 7.76 -6.68 -16.59
C TYR A 132 8.45 -6.99 -17.93
N ASP A 133 9.71 -6.59 -18.13
CA ASP A 133 10.51 -6.95 -19.32
C ASP A 133 9.80 -6.65 -20.66
N LYS A 134 9.08 -5.52 -20.74
CA LYS A 134 8.36 -5.12 -21.96
C LYS A 134 8.18 -3.61 -22.06
N CYS A 135 8.82 -3.03 -23.06
CA CYS A 135 8.80 -1.63 -23.41
C CYS A 135 8.13 -1.44 -24.78
N VAL A 136 7.01 -0.72 -24.83
CA VAL A 136 6.31 -0.43 -26.08
C VAL A 136 6.00 1.06 -26.15
N ASN A 137 6.40 1.70 -27.25
CA ASN A 137 6.24 3.15 -27.46
C ASN A 137 6.82 3.99 -26.31
N ASN A 138 7.97 3.56 -25.78
CA ASN A 138 8.65 4.15 -24.62
C ASN A 138 7.88 4.06 -23.29
N LEU A 139 6.91 3.16 -23.18
CA LEU A 139 6.17 2.87 -21.95
C LEU A 139 6.36 1.42 -21.53
N CYS A 140 6.57 1.20 -20.23
CA CYS A 140 6.53 -0.14 -19.67
C CYS A 140 5.09 -0.63 -19.61
N VAL A 141 4.85 -1.84 -20.09
CA VAL A 141 3.52 -2.47 -20.11
C VAL A 141 3.55 -3.85 -19.49
N PHE A 142 2.41 -4.33 -19.00
CA PHE A 142 2.34 -5.67 -18.42
C PHE A 142 2.68 -6.75 -19.45
N ASN A 143 3.41 -7.76 -18.98
CA ASN A 143 3.83 -8.93 -19.76
C ASN A 143 3.57 -10.19 -18.93
N GLU A 144 2.64 -11.02 -19.40
CA GLU A 144 2.26 -12.26 -18.70
C GLU A 144 3.39 -13.28 -18.61
N ASN A 145 4.41 -13.17 -19.49
CA ASN A 145 5.58 -14.05 -19.48
C ASN A 145 6.69 -13.56 -18.55
N ALA A 146 6.57 -12.36 -17.99
CA ALA A 146 7.56 -11.85 -17.05
C ALA A 146 7.47 -12.61 -15.73
N SER A 147 8.63 -12.94 -15.17
CA SER A 147 8.75 -13.60 -13.87
C SER A 147 8.56 -12.62 -12.71
N VAL A 148 7.48 -11.83 -12.74
CA VAL A 148 7.19 -10.83 -11.71
C VAL A 148 5.85 -11.11 -11.08
N ILE A 149 5.81 -11.10 -9.75
CA ILE A 149 4.58 -11.20 -8.97
C ILE A 149 4.58 -10.12 -7.89
N HIS A 150 3.40 -9.60 -7.58
CA HIS A 150 3.20 -8.62 -6.51
C HIS A 150 2.59 -9.33 -5.30
N CYS A 151 2.97 -8.96 -4.10
CA CYS A 151 2.43 -9.51 -2.86
C CYS A 151 1.97 -8.39 -1.94
N ASP A 152 0.74 -8.47 -1.43
CA ASP A 152 0.17 -7.50 -0.50
C ASP A 152 -0.27 -8.19 0.79
N ASP A 153 -0.24 -7.45 1.90
CA ASP A 153 -0.88 -7.89 3.13
C ASP A 153 -2.41 -7.83 3.00
N ILE A 154 -3.09 -8.94 3.29
CA ILE A 154 -4.55 -9.01 3.29
C ILE A 154 -5.06 -8.81 4.71
N TYR A 155 -5.47 -7.58 5.00
CA TYR A 155 -6.04 -7.24 6.29
C TYR A 155 -7.40 -7.91 6.55
N THR A 156 -7.51 -8.56 7.71
CA THR A 156 -8.75 -9.06 8.28
C THR A 156 -9.11 -8.27 9.54
N LYS A 157 -10.23 -7.56 9.46
CA LYS A 157 -10.78 -6.79 10.58
C LYS A 157 -11.04 -7.67 11.81
N PRO A 158 -10.87 -7.12 13.02
CA PRO A 158 -11.26 -7.82 14.23
C PRO A 158 -12.77 -8.06 14.27
N GLY A 159 -13.17 -9.14 14.94
CA GLY A 159 -14.56 -9.44 15.28
C GLY A 159 -14.66 -9.92 16.73
N ILE A 160 -15.88 -10.24 17.18
CA ILE A 160 -16.18 -10.57 18.59
C ILE A 160 -15.24 -11.64 19.18
N PHE A 161 -14.89 -12.66 18.38
CA PHE A 161 -13.98 -13.74 18.79
C PHE A 161 -12.72 -13.86 17.94
N LYS A 162 -12.45 -12.86 17.10
CA LYS A 162 -11.31 -12.90 16.16
C LYS A 162 -10.49 -11.63 16.32
N LYS A 163 -9.21 -11.80 16.69
CA LYS A 163 -8.27 -10.69 16.67
C LYS A 163 -8.10 -10.19 15.24
N ARG A 164 -7.77 -8.90 15.11
CA ARG A 164 -7.26 -8.38 13.83
C ARG A 164 -6.08 -9.24 13.39
N SER A 165 -5.99 -9.48 12.10
CA SER A 165 -4.90 -10.28 11.52
C SER A 165 -4.64 -9.87 10.09
N SER A 166 -3.49 -10.25 9.57
CA SER A 166 -3.17 -10.14 8.15
C SER A 166 -2.40 -11.37 7.70
N TYR A 167 -2.38 -11.61 6.40
CA TYR A 167 -1.54 -12.63 5.78
C TYR A 167 -1.10 -12.13 4.41
N MET A 168 0.09 -12.52 3.96
CA MET A 168 0.55 -12.15 2.63
C MET A 168 -0.16 -12.94 1.54
N TYR A 169 -0.56 -12.24 0.48
CA TYR A 169 -1.12 -12.85 -0.71
C TYR A 169 -0.45 -12.30 -1.97
N CYS A 170 0.00 -13.21 -2.83
CA CYS A 170 0.67 -12.84 -4.06
C CYS A 170 -0.23 -13.07 -5.28
N GLY A 171 -0.17 -12.16 -6.23
CA GLY A 171 -0.92 -12.20 -7.47
C GLY A 171 -0.49 -11.09 -8.43
N LYS A 172 -1.39 -10.74 -9.33
CA LYS A 172 -1.22 -9.62 -10.25
C LYS A 172 -1.16 -8.28 -9.50
N ALA A 173 -0.38 -7.35 -10.04
CA ALA A 173 -0.16 -6.05 -9.44
C ALA A 173 -1.32 -5.08 -9.67
N TYR A 174 -1.30 -3.96 -8.97
CA TYR A 174 -2.22 -2.84 -9.19
C TYR A 174 -2.26 -2.42 -10.68
N ASN A 175 -3.47 -2.21 -11.20
CA ASN A 175 -3.81 -1.90 -12.60
C ASN A 175 -3.55 -3.03 -13.63
N ASP A 176 -3.09 -4.21 -13.23
CA ASP A 176 -3.03 -5.33 -14.17
C ASP A 176 -4.45 -5.87 -14.44
N LYS A 177 -4.65 -6.55 -15.57
CA LYS A 177 -5.95 -7.11 -15.98
C LYS A 177 -6.30 -8.34 -15.14
N CYS A 178 -7.54 -8.42 -14.68
CA CYS A 178 -8.07 -9.54 -13.91
C CYS A 178 -9.50 -9.90 -14.32
N THR A 179 -9.91 -11.14 -14.04
CA THR A 179 -11.31 -11.58 -14.20
C THR A 179 -12.00 -11.79 -12.85
N ASN A 180 -11.23 -12.02 -11.79
CA ASN A 180 -11.75 -12.23 -10.44
C ASN A 180 -10.74 -11.80 -9.37
N ASP A 181 -11.22 -11.63 -8.15
CA ASP A 181 -10.45 -11.12 -7.01
C ASP A 181 -9.19 -11.95 -6.70
N ASN A 182 -9.23 -13.28 -6.88
CA ASN A 182 -8.09 -14.15 -6.54
C ASN A 182 -6.92 -14.01 -7.52
N GLU A 183 -7.10 -13.35 -8.66
CA GLU A 183 -5.96 -13.06 -9.54
C GLU A 183 -5.10 -11.92 -8.99
N CYS A 184 -5.67 -11.03 -8.18
CA CYS A 184 -5.01 -9.82 -7.72
C CYS A 184 -4.33 -10.04 -6.37
N SER A 185 -3.12 -9.52 -6.22
CA SER A 185 -2.39 -9.48 -4.94
C SER A 185 -3.20 -8.84 -3.81
N SER A 186 -3.96 -7.79 -4.10
CA SER A 186 -4.87 -7.11 -3.17
C SER A 186 -6.17 -7.88 -2.85
N LYS A 187 -6.43 -9.00 -3.53
CA LYS A 187 -7.73 -9.69 -3.56
C LYS A 187 -8.92 -8.82 -3.98
N VAL A 188 -8.69 -7.84 -4.85
CA VAL A 188 -9.77 -6.99 -5.38
C VAL A 188 -9.59 -6.74 -6.87
N CYS A 189 -10.51 -7.28 -7.67
CA CYS A 189 -10.66 -7.00 -9.09
C CYS A 189 -11.86 -6.06 -9.29
N ASN A 190 -11.65 -4.90 -9.90
CA ASN A 190 -12.74 -3.96 -10.14
C ASN A 190 -13.67 -4.44 -11.27
N LYS A 191 -14.82 -3.76 -11.41
CA LYS A 191 -15.81 -4.08 -12.46
C LYS A 191 -15.30 -3.86 -13.89
N ASP A 192 -14.27 -3.05 -14.06
CA ASP A 192 -13.62 -2.78 -15.34
C ASP A 192 -12.57 -3.83 -15.71
N GLY A 193 -12.34 -4.83 -14.83
CA GLY A 193 -11.41 -5.93 -15.06
C GLY A 193 -9.96 -5.59 -14.72
N PHE A 194 -9.72 -4.73 -13.72
CA PHE A 194 -8.38 -4.34 -13.26
C PHE A 194 -8.19 -4.54 -11.76
N CYS A 195 -6.99 -4.98 -11.39
CA CYS A 195 -6.63 -5.14 -10.00
C CYS A 195 -6.55 -3.79 -9.29
N LEU A 196 -7.23 -3.66 -8.15
CA LEU A 196 -7.14 -2.47 -7.31
C LEU A 196 -5.99 -2.56 -6.34
N LYS A 197 -5.57 -1.41 -5.83
CA LYS A 197 -4.60 -1.27 -4.76
C LYS A 197 -5.15 -1.81 -3.44
N GLN A 198 -4.29 -2.44 -2.64
CA GLN A 198 -4.66 -2.76 -1.27
C GLN A 198 -4.73 -1.46 -0.44
N THR A 199 -5.88 -1.20 0.16
CA THR A 199 -6.14 0.01 0.96
C THR A 199 -6.67 -0.30 2.36
N LYS A 200 -6.93 -1.59 2.64
CA LYS A 200 -7.46 -2.02 3.93
C LYS A 200 -6.29 -2.24 4.89
N GLY A 201 -6.42 -1.69 6.09
CA GLY A 201 -5.49 -1.90 7.19
C GLY A 201 -6.11 -1.47 8.52
N PRO A 202 -5.40 -1.64 9.63
CA PRO A 202 -5.89 -1.27 10.96
C PRO A 202 -6.15 0.23 11.08
N SER A 203 -7.30 0.62 11.61
CA SER A 203 -7.60 2.02 11.92
C SER A 203 -7.64 2.29 13.42
N ASP A 204 -7.31 3.51 13.84
CA ASP A 204 -7.33 3.93 15.26
C ASP A 204 -8.69 3.69 15.94
N SER A 205 -9.77 3.73 15.16
CA SER A 205 -11.14 3.46 15.61
C SER A 205 -11.44 1.98 15.91
N GLU A 206 -10.61 1.03 15.48
CA GLU A 206 -10.85 -0.39 15.72
C GLU A 206 -10.47 -0.83 17.14
N GLY A 207 -9.51 -0.14 17.77
CA GLY A 207 -9.14 -0.38 19.17
C GLY A 207 -10.27 -0.02 20.15
N THR A 208 -11.00 1.06 19.87
CA THR A 208 -12.10 1.53 20.73
C THR A 208 -13.36 0.68 20.59
N ALA A 209 -13.65 0.17 19.39
CA ALA A 209 -14.82 -0.71 19.16
C ALA A 209 -14.74 -2.01 19.98
N ASN A 210 -13.56 -2.64 20.06
CA ASN A 210 -13.38 -3.86 20.86
C ASN A 210 -13.52 -3.60 22.37
N ILE A 211 -13.06 -2.45 22.87
CA ILE A 211 -13.23 -2.08 24.29
C ILE A 211 -14.71 -1.91 24.63
N VAL A 212 -15.47 -1.26 23.74
CA VAL A 212 -16.91 -1.07 23.94
C VAL A 212 -17.65 -2.41 23.95
N ILE A 213 -17.34 -3.32 23.02
CA ILE A 213 -17.97 -4.66 22.97
C ILE A 213 -17.63 -5.47 24.23
N ILE A 214 -16.36 -5.52 24.64
CA ILE A 214 -15.94 -6.24 25.86
C ILE A 214 -16.64 -5.65 27.09
N TYR A 215 -16.80 -4.33 27.16
CA TYR A 215 -17.51 -3.68 28.25
C TYR A 215 -19.00 -4.07 28.30
N TYR A 216 -19.69 -4.12 27.16
CA TYR A 216 -21.09 -4.58 27.13
C TYR A 216 -21.23 -6.07 27.46
N ASP A 217 -20.34 -6.93 26.94
CA ASP A 217 -20.36 -8.36 27.24
C ASP A 217 -20.10 -8.65 28.73
N THR A 218 -19.14 -7.94 29.34
CA THR A 218 -18.87 -8.05 30.78
C THR A 218 -20.04 -7.54 31.63
N LEU A 219 -20.70 -6.45 31.24
CA LEU A 219 -21.90 -5.96 31.91
C LEU A 219 -23.08 -6.95 31.80
N ILE A 220 -23.30 -7.54 30.63
CA ILE A 220 -24.34 -8.55 30.41
C ILE A 220 -24.06 -9.79 31.27
N PHE A 221 -22.82 -10.27 31.29
CA PHE A 221 -22.43 -11.40 32.13
C PHE A 221 -22.66 -11.13 33.62
N LEU A 222 -22.28 -9.94 34.11
CA LEU A 222 -22.51 -9.53 35.50
C LEU A 222 -24.01 -9.43 35.82
N PHE A 223 -24.82 -8.95 34.89
CA PHE A 223 -26.28 -8.91 35.04
C PHE A 223 -26.89 -10.31 35.19
N PHE A 224 -26.48 -11.26 34.35
CA PHE A 224 -26.93 -12.65 34.48
C PHE A 224 -26.48 -13.31 35.79
N LEU A 225 -25.24 -13.05 36.23
CA LEU A 225 -24.75 -13.52 37.52
C LEU A 225 -25.60 -13.00 38.69
N PHE A 226 -25.96 -11.71 38.65
CA PHE A 226 -26.80 -11.10 39.67
C PHE A 226 -28.22 -11.67 39.69
N LEU A 227 -28.81 -11.91 38.51
CA LEU A 227 -30.11 -12.58 38.37
C LEU A 227 -30.09 -14.00 38.96
N LEU A 228 -29.05 -14.78 38.69
CA LEU A 228 -28.89 -16.13 39.25
C LEU A 228 -28.79 -16.09 40.78
N LEU A 229 -27.98 -15.19 41.34
CA LEU A 229 -27.88 -15.00 42.79
C LEU A 229 -29.21 -14.57 43.41
N PHE A 230 -29.95 -13.67 42.75
CA PHE A 230 -31.26 -13.21 43.20
C PHE A 230 -32.28 -14.35 43.23
N ILE A 231 -32.32 -15.17 42.17
CA ILE A 231 -33.19 -16.36 42.10
C ILE A 231 -32.83 -17.36 43.21
N CYS A 232 -31.53 -17.63 43.42
CA CYS A 232 -31.08 -18.50 44.51
C CYS A 232 -31.55 -17.97 45.88
N CYS A 233 -31.39 -16.67 46.17
CA CYS A 233 -31.86 -16.06 47.41
C CYS A 233 -33.38 -16.20 47.60
N LEU A 234 -34.17 -16.00 46.53
CA LEU A 234 -35.62 -16.22 46.59
C LEU A 234 -35.98 -17.68 46.88
N CYS A 235 -35.28 -18.65 46.26
CA CYS A 235 -35.50 -20.07 46.54
C CYS A 235 -35.14 -20.46 47.98
N PHE A 236 -34.01 -19.97 48.52
CA PHE A 236 -33.62 -20.24 49.91
C PHE A 236 -34.59 -19.62 50.92
N CYS A 237 -35.03 -18.38 50.71
CA CYS A 237 -36.01 -17.71 51.58
C CYS A 237 -37.43 -18.31 51.50
N CYS A 238 -37.80 -18.90 50.36
CA CYS A 238 -39.09 -19.59 50.22
C CYS A 238 -39.11 -20.97 50.92
N ASN A 239 -37.97 -21.66 51.00
CA ASN A 239 -37.91 -22.98 51.66
C ASN A 239 -38.01 -22.86 53.19
N ASP A 240 -37.37 -21.84 53.78
CA ASP A 240 -37.34 -21.61 55.23
C ASP A 240 -38.71 -21.22 55.83
N ASN A 241 -39.65 -20.77 55.00
CA ASN A 241 -41.01 -20.41 55.41
C ASN A 241 -42.01 -21.58 55.35
N ASN A 242 -41.68 -22.69 54.68
CA ASN A 242 -42.53 -23.89 54.66
C ASN A 242 -42.31 -24.77 55.90
N ASP A 243 -41.11 -24.79 56.48
CA ASP A 243 -40.82 -25.55 57.71
C ASP A 243 -41.48 -24.95 58.96
N LYS A 244 -41.98 -23.71 58.91
CA LYS A 244 -42.68 -23.04 60.02
C LYS A 244 -44.21 -23.18 59.98
N LYS A 245 -44.78 -23.85 58.97
CA LYS A 245 -46.24 -24.04 58.86
C LYS A 245 -46.76 -25.38 59.39
N ASP A 246 -45.88 -26.32 59.74
CA ASP A 246 -46.27 -27.64 60.27
C ASP A 246 -46.24 -27.74 61.82
N THR A 247 -46.22 -26.59 62.52
CA THR A 247 -46.20 -26.55 64.01
C THR A 247 -47.32 -25.71 64.64
N LEU A 248 -48.53 -25.72 64.05
CA LEU A 248 -49.73 -25.24 64.74
C LEU A 248 -50.91 -26.21 64.62
#